data_AF-A0A3D1B3A8-F1
#
_entry.id   AF-A0A3D1B3A8-F1
#
_cell.length_a   1.000
_cell.length_b   1.000
_cell.length_c   1.000
_cell.angle_alpha   90.00
_cell.angle_beta   90.00
_cell.angle_gamma   90.00
#
_symmetry.space_group_name_H-M   'P 1'
#
loop_
_entity.id
_entity.type
_entity.pdbx_description
1 polymer ?
#
loop_
_entity_poly.entity_id
_entity_poly.type
_entity_poly.pdbx_seq_one_letter_code
_entity_poly.pdbx_strand_id
1 'polypeptide(L)'
;MQETNNICHDCGANIKINGEEIENGVCLIYENVSEKIGILKCNDCYAKDSALRNFQECEVYSRVVGYLRPVEQWNRGKKTEYSERKEYVVK
;
A
#
# COMPACT_ATOMS: atom_id res chain seq x y z
N MET A 1 12.79 -18.39 15.07
CA MET A 1 12.83 -17.14 15.87
C MET A 1 12.46 -16.03 14.91
N GLN A 2 11.16 -15.68 14.83
CA GLN A 2 10.71 -14.56 14.00
C GLN A 2 10.75 -13.32 14.88
N GLU A 3 11.66 -12.40 14.59
CA GLU A 3 11.71 -11.09 15.25
C GLU A 3 10.42 -10.34 14.88
N THR A 4 9.41 -10.37 15.75
CA THR A 4 8.24 -9.50 15.63
C THR A 4 8.73 -8.08 15.92
N ASN A 5 9.17 -7.38 14.88
CA ASN A 5 9.50 -5.98 14.99
C ASN A 5 8.22 -5.22 15.34
N ASN A 6 8.11 -4.82 16.60
CA ASN A 6 7.00 -4.05 17.16
C ASN A 6 7.05 -2.61 16.65
N ILE A 7 7.01 -2.41 15.34
CA ILE A 7 7.27 -1.12 14.71
C ILE A 7 6.00 -0.65 14.03
N CYS A 8 5.67 0.62 14.21
CA CYS A 8 4.59 1.27 13.48
C CYS A 8 4.90 1.32 11.98
N HIS A 9 3.97 0.84 11.15
CA HIS A 9 4.09 0.85 9.70
C HIS A 9 4.40 2.24 9.11
N ASP A 10 3.76 3.29 9.62
CA ASP A 10 3.85 4.61 8.98
C ASP A 10 5.04 5.46 9.46
N CYS A 11 5.36 5.41 10.76
CA CYS A 11 6.40 6.27 11.34
C CYS A 11 7.65 5.55 11.80
N GLY A 12 7.66 4.21 11.80
CA GLY A 12 8.80 3.43 12.28
C GLY A 12 9.00 3.48 13.81
N ALA A 13 8.06 4.04 14.57
CA ALA A 13 8.17 4.10 16.03
C ALA A 13 7.97 2.73 16.68
N ASN A 14 8.74 2.44 17.72
CA ASN A 14 8.56 1.22 18.52
C ASN A 14 7.26 1.28 19.33
N ILE A 15 6.50 0.19 19.26
CA ILE A 15 5.24 -0.04 19.95
C ILE A 15 5.54 -0.96 21.13
N LYS A 16 5.15 -0.52 22.32
CA LYS A 16 5.27 -1.32 23.54
C LYS A 16 4.14 -2.34 23.57
N ILE A 17 4.50 -3.62 23.69
CA ILE A 17 3.58 -4.73 23.84
C ILE A 17 3.81 -5.31 25.24
N ASN A 18 2.81 -5.18 26.11
CA ASN A 18 2.83 -5.76 27.46
C ASN A 18 1.93 -7.00 27.45
N GLY A 19 2.50 -8.16 27.12
CA GLY A 19 1.74 -9.41 26.99
C GLY A 19 0.88 -9.43 25.72
N GLU A 20 -0.44 -9.46 25.87
CA GLU A 20 -1.41 -9.47 24.76
C GLU A 20 -1.97 -8.06 24.45
N GLU A 21 -1.63 -7.05 25.27
CA GLU A 21 -2.14 -5.68 25.12
C GLU A 21 -1.11 -4.76 24.47
N ILE A 22 -1.58 -4.02 23.46
CA ILE A 22 -0.81 -3.01 22.74
C ILE A 22 -1.10 -1.66 23.41
N GLU A 23 -0.15 -1.13 24.18
CA GLU A 23 -0.38 0.12 24.94
C GLU A 23 -0.37 1.37 24.06
N ASN A 24 0.44 1.37 22.99
CA ASN A 24 0.70 2.56 22.18
C ASN A 24 0.41 2.35 20.69
N GLY A 25 -0.62 1.59 20.36
CA GLY A 25 -0.99 1.35 18.99
C GLY A 25 -2.18 0.43 18.80
N VAL A 26 -2.50 0.22 17.54
CA VAL A 26 -3.55 -0.69 17.07
C VAL A 26 -2.93 -1.72 16.13
N CYS A 27 -3.44 -2.96 16.19
CA CYS A 27 -3.12 -3.99 15.23
C CYS A 27 -4.26 -4.08 14.21
N LEU A 28 -3.94 -3.82 12.95
CA LEU A 28 -4.85 -3.93 11.82
C LEU A 28 -4.66 -5.29 11.16
N ILE A 29 -5.75 -6.05 11.04
CA ILE A 29 -5.74 -7.40 10.47
C ILE A 29 -6.27 -7.32 9.04
N TYR A 30 -5.45 -7.76 8.09
CA TYR A 30 -5.82 -7.89 6.69
C TYR A 30 -5.85 -9.35 6.30
N GLU A 31 -6.89 -9.73 5.57
CA GLU A 31 -7.03 -11.09 5.05
C GLU A 31 -6.73 -11.08 3.56
N ASN A 32 -5.65 -11.76 3.18
CA ASN A 32 -5.40 -12.12 1.79
C ASN A 32 -5.91 -13.54 1.55
N VAL A 33 -5.96 -13.95 0.28
CA VAL A 33 -6.53 -15.24 -0.16
C VAL A 33 -5.93 -16.46 0.58
N SER A 34 -4.71 -16.35 1.10
CA SER A 34 -4.00 -17.47 1.74
C SER A 34 -3.62 -17.23 3.21
N GLU A 35 -3.49 -15.98 3.66
CA GLU A 35 -2.90 -15.66 4.96
C GLU A 35 -3.52 -14.40 5.59
N LYS A 36 -3.59 -14.37 6.92
CA LYS A 36 -3.95 -13.19 7.70
C LYS A 36 -2.68 -12.47 8.12
N ILE A 37 -2.58 -11.19 7.74
CA ILE A 37 -1.43 -10.34 8.03
C ILE A 37 -1.85 -9.32 9.09
N GLY A 38 -1.13 -9.28 10.21
CA GLY A 38 -1.29 -8.27 11.26
C GLY A 38 -0.26 -7.16 11.09
N ILE A 39 -0.72 -5.91 11.02
CA ILE A 39 0.13 -4.72 10.84
C ILE A 39 -0.10 -3.76 12.00
N LEU A 40 0.98 -3.26 12.58
CA LEU A 40 0.92 -2.36 13.71
C LEU A 40 0.97 -0.89 13.28
N LYS A 41 0.10 -0.07 13.86
CA LYS A 41 0.18 1.40 13.78
C LYS A 41 0.15 2.02 15.17
N CYS A 42 0.92 3.07 15.42
CA CYS A 42 0.78 3.84 16.64
C CYS A 42 -0.52 4.66 16.63
N ASN A 43 -1.00 5.05 17.82
CA ASN A 43 -2.25 5.80 17.96
C ASN A 43 -2.25 7.12 17.18
N ASP A 44 -1.12 7.83 17.15
CA ASP A 44 -0.97 9.08 16.42
C ASP A 44 -1.09 8.89 14.90
N CYS A 45 -0.46 7.86 14.35
CA CYS A 45 -0.53 7.55 12.92
C CYS A 45 -1.91 7.05 12.53
N TYR A 46 -2.53 6.20 13.35
CA TYR A 46 -3.88 5.71 13.12
C TYR A 46 -4.93 6.83 13.17
N ALA A 47 -4.79 7.79 14.09
CA ALA A 47 -5.68 8.95 14.18
C ALA A 47 -5.52 9.89 12.97
N LYS A 48 -4.33 9.98 12.38
CA LYS A 48 -4.08 10.77 11.16
C LYS A 48 -4.65 10.10 9.91
N ASP A 49 -4.35 8.82 9.74
CA ASP A 49 -4.88 8.00 8.65
C ASP A 49 -5.01 6.55 9.10
N SER A 50 -6.26 6.10 9.24
CA SER A 50 -6.58 4.72 9.59
C SER A 50 -6.26 3.74 8.46
N ALA A 51 -6.07 4.22 7.22
CA ALA A 51 -5.81 3.38 6.06
C ALA A 51 -4.32 3.05 5.92
N LEU A 52 -4.02 1.83 5.45
CA LEU A 52 -2.69 1.38 5.11
C LEU A 52 -2.32 1.78 3.68
N ARG A 53 -1.91 3.03 3.51
CA ARG A 53 -1.33 3.50 2.25
C ARG A 53 0.05 2.88 2.07
N ASN A 54 0.33 2.39 0.86
CA ASN A 54 1.62 1.79 0.48
C ASN A 54 1.97 0.46 1.18
N PHE A 55 0.97 -0.28 1.65
CA PHE A 55 1.20 -1.62 2.20
C PHE A 55 1.40 -2.67 1.12
N GLN A 56 0.57 -2.62 0.08
CA GLN A 56 0.64 -3.51 -1.06
C GLN A 56 0.62 -2.67 -2.34
N GLU A 57 1.47 -3.05 -3.30
CA GLU A 57 1.48 -2.43 -4.61
C GLU A 57 0.15 -2.72 -5.33
N CYS A 58 -0.44 -1.67 -5.90
CA CYS A 58 -1.65 -1.78 -6.67
C CYS A 58 -1.29 -2.03 -8.14
N GLU A 59 -1.71 -3.17 -8.69
CA GLU A 59 -1.53 -3.43 -10.12
C GLU A 59 -2.41 -2.48 -10.94
N VAL A 60 -1.77 -1.58 -11.70
CA VAL A 60 -2.47 -0.63 -12.57
C VAL A 60 -2.59 -1.21 -13.97
N TYR A 61 -3.82 -1.32 -14.46
CA TYR A 61 -4.12 -1.80 -15.81
C TYR A 61 -4.53 -0.66 -16.74
N SER A 62 -4.10 -0.78 -18.00
CA SER A 62 -4.53 0.08 -19.09
C SER A 62 -5.35 -0.71 -20.11
N ARG A 63 -6.38 -0.08 -20.67
CA ARG A 63 -7.17 -0.69 -21.75
C ARG A 63 -6.68 -0.19 -23.10
N VAL A 64 -6.04 -1.07 -23.88
CA VAL A 64 -5.54 -0.74 -25.23
C VAL A 64 -6.34 -1.55 -26.24
N VAL A 65 -7.06 -0.88 -27.14
CA VAL A 65 -7.86 -1.48 -28.24
C VAL A 65 -8.75 -2.66 -27.83
N GLY A 66 -9.26 -2.66 -26.60
CA GLY A 66 -10.27 -3.61 -26.14
C GLY A 66 -9.81 -4.64 -25.11
N TYR A 67 -8.51 -4.84 -24.89
CA TYR A 67 -7.99 -5.74 -23.84
C TYR A 67 -7.27 -4.98 -22.72
N LEU A 68 -7.19 -5.58 -21.54
CA LEU A 68 -6.48 -5.06 -20.38
C LEU A 68 -5.02 -5.53 -20.41
N ARG A 69 -4.10 -4.58 -20.20
CA ARG A 69 -2.66 -4.85 -20.07
C ARG A 69 -2.10 -4.12 -18.84
N PRO A 70 -1.32 -4.79 -17.98
CA PRO A 70 -0.61 -4.13 -16.88
C PRO A 70 0.30 -3.02 -17.43
N VAL A 71 0.26 -1.84 -16.79
CA VAL A 71 1.09 -0.68 -17.16
C VAL A 71 2.58 -0.99 -16.96
N GLU A 72 2.90 -1.80 -15.96
CA GLU A 72 4.27 -2.24 -15.68
C GLU A 72 4.90 -3.00 -16.85
N GLN A 73 4.08 -3.74 -17.61
CA GLN A 73 4.48 -4.53 -18.78
C GLN A 73 4.47 -3.73 -20.09
N TRP A 74 4.43 -2.40 -20.04
CA TRP A 74 4.57 -1.58 -21.24
C TRP A 74 5.99 -1.67 -21.81
N ASN A 75 6.08 -1.86 -23.12
CA ASN A 75 7.35 -1.77 -23.83
C ASN A 75 7.85 -0.31 -23.87
N ARG A 76 9.12 -0.10 -24.24
CA ARG A 76 9.74 1.23 -24.30
C ARG A 76 8.94 2.21 -25.19
N GLY A 77 8.47 1.75 -26.34
CA GLY A 77 7.70 2.57 -27.28
C GLY A 77 6.38 3.07 -26.69
N LYS A 78 5.62 2.23 -25.97
CA LYS A 78 4.37 2.66 -25.32
C LYS A 78 4.59 3.64 -24.19
N LYS A 79 5.67 3.48 -23.41
CA LYS A 79 6.06 4.46 -22.39
C LYS A 79 6.35 5.82 -23.04
N THR A 80 7.13 5.86 -24.13
CA THR A 80 7.39 7.09 -24.89
C THR A 80 6.12 7.70 -25.49
N GLU A 81 5.31 6.89 -26.18
CA GLU A 81 4.03 7.34 -26.78
C GLU A 81 3.11 7.96 -25.73
N TYR A 82 3.00 7.35 -24.55
CA TYR A 82 2.17 7.86 -23.46
C TYR A 82 2.67 9.22 -22.94
N SER A 83 3.98 9.38 -22.75
CA SER A 83 4.57 10.66 -22.31
C SER A 83 4.37 11.81 -23.30
N GLU A 84 4.19 11.51 -24.58
CA GLU A 84 3.96 12.50 -25.64
C GLU A 84 2.47 12.88 -25.78
N ARG A 85 1.55 12.16 -25.12
CA ARG A 85 0.11 12.45 -25.19
C ARG A 85 -0.19 13.80 -24.54
N LYS A 86 -1.13 14.53 -25.15
CA LYS A 86 -1.68 15.77 -24.60
C LYS A 86 -3.16 15.59 -24.35
N GLU A 87 -3.58 15.92 -23.13
CA GLU A 87 -5.00 15.93 -22.78
C GLU A 87 -5.69 17.10 -23.47
N TYR A 88 -6.95 16.88 -23.86
CA TYR A 88 -7.78 17.96 -24.37
C TYR A 88 -8.22 18.84 -23.19
N VAL A 89 -7.86 20.12 -23.23
CA VAL A 89 -8.30 21.10 -22.23
C VAL A 89 -9.59 21.74 -22.71
N VAL A 90 -10.68 21.50 -21.99
CA VAL A 90 -11.96 22.18 -22.21
C VAL A 90 -11.82 23.63 -21.74
N LYS A 91 -12.24 24.59 -22.59
CA LYS A 91 -12.29 26.02 -22.26
C LYS A 91 -13.61 26.41 -21.62
#